data_AF-Q8VHS6-F1
#
_entry.id   AF-Q8VHS6-F1
#
_cell.length_a   1.000
_cell.length_b   1.000
_cell.length_c   1.000
_cell.angle_alpha   90.00
_cell.angle_beta   90.00
_cell.angle_gamma   90.00
#
_symmetry.space_group_name_H-M   'P 1'
#
loop_
_entity.id
_entity.type
_entity.pdbx_description
1 polymer ?
#
loop_
_entity_poly.entity_id
_entity_poly.type
_entity_poly.pdbx_seq_one_letter_code
_entity_poly.pdbx_strand_id
1 'polypeptide(L)'
;MDINDDSNDDHLASYDIQLCIQESIEASQAIFHPKRLVQLSDQNRKLVEAIRQGRIFELQEYVQYKYALEEADEKGWFPLHEAVVQPIQQILETVLDASYKTLWEFKTCDGETPLTLAVKAGLVENVKTLLDKGVWPNTKNDKGETPLLIAIKRGSYDMVSALIKYNTSLDQPCVKRWSAMHEAAKQGRKDIITLLLNHRGNVHLRDGFGVTPLGVAAEYGHCDVLEHLIHKGGDVFALADDGASVLFEAAGGGNPDCISLLLKYGGSGNVPNRAGHLPIHRAAYEGHYLALKYLIPVTSKHAIQKSGLTPIHSAAEGQNAQCLELLIENGFDVNALLADHISQSYDDERKTALYFAVSNNDIHCTEVLLAAGADPNLDPLNCLLVAVRANRHEIVRLLLSYGANVNCYFMHVNDTRFPSAIQYALNDEIMLRLLLNNGYQVELCFDCMHGNIFGNSFVWSETEEEGLPGWTSCIIKDNPFCEFITVPWMKHLVGGIVRILIDYMDYVPLCAKLKSVLEVQREWPEIRQIIENPCSLKHLCRLKIRRVMGLQRLCQPASIQMLPLPAAMRRYLLFKEFDLYGQ
;
A
#
# COMPACT_ATOMS: atom_id res chain seq x y z
N MET A 1 14.29 -30.97 -1.44
CA MET A 1 15.30 -29.94 -1.10
C MET A 1 14.58 -28.66 -1.37
N ASP A 2 13.66 -28.32 -0.48
CA ASP A 2 12.65 -27.31 -0.73
C ASP A 2 12.72 -26.40 0.49
N ILE A 3 13.55 -25.38 0.35
CA ILE A 3 13.57 -24.26 1.28
C ILE A 3 12.32 -23.48 0.91
N ASN A 4 11.25 -23.64 1.71
CA ASN A 4 10.07 -22.79 1.67
C ASN A 4 10.53 -21.34 1.87
N ASP A 5 10.45 -20.56 0.81
CA ASP A 5 10.75 -19.12 0.76
C ASP A 5 9.43 -18.34 0.98
N ASP A 6 8.67 -18.72 2.01
CA ASP A 6 7.46 -18.03 2.46
C ASP A 6 7.86 -17.00 3.54
N SER A 7 8.44 -15.87 3.16
CA SER A 7 8.66 -14.76 4.11
C SER A 7 8.72 -13.35 3.51
N ASN A 8 8.42 -13.15 2.23
CA ASN A 8 8.72 -11.85 1.59
C ASN A 8 7.76 -10.70 1.94
N ASP A 9 6.45 -10.94 2.10
CA ASP A 9 5.55 -9.88 2.59
C ASP A 9 5.71 -9.65 4.10
N ASP A 10 6.08 -10.70 4.82
CA ASP A 10 6.51 -10.60 6.22
C ASP A 10 7.81 -9.80 6.37
N HIS A 11 8.66 -9.64 5.35
CA HIS A 11 9.90 -8.86 5.48
C HIS A 11 9.66 -7.35 5.53
N LEU A 12 8.71 -6.80 4.75
CA LEU A 12 8.36 -5.37 4.86
C LEU A 12 7.57 -5.07 6.14
N ALA A 13 6.55 -5.89 6.45
CA ALA A 13 5.75 -5.71 7.65
C ALA A 13 6.54 -6.01 8.94
N SER A 14 7.35 -7.07 8.96
CA SER A 14 8.23 -7.34 10.10
C SER A 14 9.32 -6.28 10.23
N TYR A 15 9.72 -5.59 9.17
CA TYR A 15 10.70 -4.50 9.24
C TYR A 15 10.10 -3.20 9.82
N ASP A 16 8.88 -2.80 9.45
CA ASP A 16 8.21 -1.67 10.13
C ASP A 16 8.01 -1.99 11.62
N ILE A 17 7.71 -3.24 11.95
CA ILE A 17 7.65 -3.74 13.32
C ILE A 17 9.04 -3.72 13.97
N GLN A 18 10.11 -4.15 13.28
CA GLN A 18 11.48 -4.15 13.79
C GLN A 18 12.00 -2.73 13.97
N LEU A 19 11.62 -1.79 13.11
CA LEU A 19 11.89 -0.36 13.18
C LEU A 19 11.20 0.26 14.40
N CYS A 20 9.91 -0.02 14.60
CA CYS A 20 9.17 0.40 15.79
C CYS A 20 9.76 -0.21 17.07
N ILE A 21 10.16 -1.48 17.03
CA ILE A 21 10.78 -2.18 18.15
C ILE A 21 12.16 -1.60 18.44
N GLN A 22 13.00 -1.32 17.43
CA GLN A 22 14.32 -0.74 17.60
C GLN A 22 14.23 0.70 18.11
N GLU A 23 13.34 1.52 17.56
CA GLU A 23 13.07 2.88 18.07
C GLU A 23 12.53 2.84 19.51
N SER A 24 11.67 1.87 19.83
CA SER A 24 11.18 1.66 21.20
C SER A 24 12.24 1.10 22.15
N ILE A 25 13.15 0.25 21.68
CA ILE A 25 14.28 -0.28 22.45
C ILE A 25 15.30 0.85 22.69
N GLU A 26 15.57 1.70 21.71
CA GLU A 26 16.43 2.87 21.87
C GLU A 26 15.79 3.89 22.82
N ALA A 27 14.48 4.13 22.70
CA ALA A 27 13.72 4.98 23.62
C ALA A 27 13.64 4.40 25.05
N SER A 28 13.60 3.06 25.20
CA SER A 28 13.57 2.39 26.51
C SER A 28 14.96 2.10 27.08
N GLN A 29 16.03 2.02 26.28
CA GLN A 29 17.40 1.99 26.78
C GLN A 29 17.90 3.38 27.21
N ALA A 30 17.20 4.44 26.79
CA ALA A 30 17.29 5.75 27.42
C ALA A 30 16.69 5.81 28.85
N ILE A 31 16.33 4.66 29.45
CA ILE A 31 16.05 4.55 30.89
C ILE A 31 17.35 4.82 31.67
N PHE A 32 17.54 6.11 31.94
CA PHE A 32 18.18 6.74 33.10
C PHE A 32 18.91 5.77 34.04
N HIS A 33 20.21 5.59 33.83
CA HIS A 33 21.11 5.31 34.94
C HIS A 33 21.32 6.64 35.70
N PRO A 34 20.87 6.80 36.96
CA PRO A 34 21.09 8.02 37.73
C PRO A 34 22.55 8.04 38.19
N LYS A 35 23.48 8.32 37.27
CA LYS A 35 24.87 8.59 37.62
C LYS A 35 24.91 9.98 38.27
N ARG A 36 24.92 9.99 39.60
CA ARG A 36 25.30 11.10 40.50
C ARG A 36 25.09 12.49 39.87
N LEU A 37 23.90 13.07 40.07
CA LEU A 37 23.66 14.51 39.91
C LEU A 37 24.61 15.27 40.85
N VAL A 38 25.81 15.60 40.34
CA VAL A 38 26.69 16.55 41.00
C VAL A 38 26.00 17.90 40.86
N GLN A 39 25.67 18.56 41.97
CA GLN A 39 25.13 19.91 41.89
C GLN A 39 26.15 20.81 41.19
N LEU A 40 25.73 21.44 40.09
CA LEU A 40 26.51 22.44 39.38
C LEU A 40 26.94 23.53 40.36
N SER A 41 28.21 23.88 40.33
CA SER A 41 28.76 24.98 41.11
C SER A 41 28.12 26.31 40.68
N ASP A 42 28.02 27.26 41.61
CA ASP A 42 27.55 28.61 41.28
C ASP A 42 28.44 29.28 40.22
N GLN A 43 29.71 28.89 40.15
CA GLN A 43 30.64 29.38 39.13
C GLN A 43 30.31 28.82 37.74
N ASN A 44 29.95 27.53 37.62
CA ASN A 44 29.47 26.98 36.35
C ASN A 44 28.18 27.68 35.88
N ARG A 45 27.21 27.92 36.78
CA ARG A 45 25.97 28.63 36.42
C ARG A 45 26.25 30.03 35.90
N LYS A 46 27.11 30.79 36.57
CA LYS A 46 27.52 32.14 36.13
C LYS A 46 28.28 32.11 34.80
N LEU A 47 29.15 31.13 34.63
CA LEU A 47 29.89 30.90 33.39
C LEU A 47 28.94 30.64 32.21
N VAL A 48 28.03 29.68 32.35
CA VAL A 48 27.04 29.33 31.31
C VAL A 48 26.11 30.52 31.01
N GLU A 49 25.70 31.27 32.03
CA GLU A 49 24.87 32.47 31.85
C GLU A 49 25.62 33.57 31.09
N ALA A 50 26.90 33.80 31.40
CA ALA A 50 27.75 34.75 30.68
C ALA A 50 27.94 34.37 29.21
N ILE A 51 28.06 33.07 28.92
CA ILE A 51 28.10 32.52 27.55
C ILE A 51 26.78 32.81 26.82
N ARG A 52 25.63 32.46 27.42
CA ARG A 52 24.29 32.65 26.82
C ARG A 52 23.98 34.10 26.51
N GLN A 53 24.44 35.02 27.35
CA GLN A 53 24.14 36.44 27.23
C GLN A 53 25.21 37.25 26.50
N GLY A 54 26.30 36.61 26.05
CA GLY A 54 27.34 37.30 25.30
C GLY A 54 28.25 38.21 26.13
N ARG A 55 28.38 37.96 27.44
CA ARG A 55 29.15 38.82 28.35
C ARG A 55 30.63 38.42 28.38
N ILE A 56 31.39 38.89 27.39
CA ILE A 56 32.80 38.50 27.18
C ILE A 56 33.70 38.83 28.39
N PHE A 57 33.56 40.01 29.00
CA PHE A 57 34.40 40.41 30.14
C PHE A 57 34.17 39.53 31.38
N GLU A 58 32.91 39.26 31.71
CA GLU A 58 32.56 38.35 32.82
C GLU A 58 33.02 36.92 32.53
N LEU A 59 32.88 36.48 31.27
CA LEU A 59 33.35 35.17 30.82
C LEU A 59 34.84 34.99 31.07
N GLN A 60 35.68 36.00 30.76
CA GLN A 60 37.12 35.97 30.99
C GLN A 60 37.51 35.81 32.48
N GLU A 61 36.68 36.30 33.40
CA GLU A 61 36.86 36.08 34.83
C GLU A 61 36.46 34.65 35.23
N TYR A 62 35.32 34.16 34.72
CA TYR A 62 34.78 32.85 35.11
C TYR A 62 35.54 31.66 34.50
N VAL A 63 36.13 31.79 33.31
CA VAL A 63 36.91 30.70 32.68
C VAL A 63 38.18 30.33 33.47
N GLN A 64 38.63 31.18 34.40
CA GLN A 64 39.77 30.87 35.28
C GLN A 64 39.46 29.70 36.23
N TYR A 65 38.18 29.47 36.54
CA TYR A 65 37.71 28.34 37.34
C TYR A 65 37.61 27.08 36.47
N LYS A 66 38.75 26.46 36.13
CA LYS A 66 38.80 25.33 35.19
C LYS A 66 37.85 24.17 35.51
N TYR A 67 37.60 23.88 36.79
CA TYR A 67 36.65 22.84 37.20
C TYR A 67 35.22 23.13 36.72
N ALA A 68 34.82 24.41 36.63
CA ALA A 68 33.50 24.80 36.16
C ALA A 68 33.29 24.51 34.67
N LEU A 69 34.37 24.40 33.87
CA LEU A 69 34.32 24.00 32.45
C LEU A 69 34.02 22.51 32.26
N GLU A 70 34.27 21.69 33.28
CA GLU A 70 34.08 20.22 33.27
C GLU A 70 32.75 19.78 33.92
N GLU A 71 31.94 20.73 34.35
CA GLU A 71 30.62 20.46 34.91
C GLU A 71 29.56 20.46 33.79
N ALA A 72 28.88 19.34 33.63
CA ALA A 72 27.79 19.19 32.66
C ALA A 72 26.43 19.34 33.34
N ASP A 73 25.49 19.98 32.64
CA ASP A 73 24.10 20.08 33.11
C ASP A 73 23.31 18.77 32.96
N GLU A 74 22.00 18.82 33.24
CA GLU A 74 21.10 17.65 33.17
C GLU A 74 20.99 17.04 31.76
N LYS A 75 21.33 17.81 30.71
CA LYS A 75 21.36 17.37 29.31
C LYS A 75 22.76 16.93 28.88
N GLY A 76 23.72 16.89 29.80
CA GLY A 76 25.12 16.59 29.49
C GLY A 76 25.83 17.74 28.78
N TRP A 77 25.30 18.97 28.83
CA TRP A 77 25.94 20.12 28.21
C TRP A 77 27.01 20.68 29.13
N PHE A 78 28.25 20.61 28.67
CA PHE A 78 29.37 21.37 29.21
C PHE A 78 29.35 22.81 28.68
N PRO A 79 29.96 23.79 29.36
CA PRO A 79 30.05 25.18 28.88
C PRO A 79 30.57 25.33 27.45
N LEU A 80 31.44 24.42 26.99
CA LEU A 80 31.88 24.39 25.59
C LEU A 80 30.73 24.11 24.61
N HIS A 81 29.80 23.20 24.92
CA HIS A 81 28.65 22.92 24.07
C HIS A 81 27.75 24.17 23.94
N GLU A 82 27.54 24.88 25.04
CA GLU A 82 26.82 26.15 25.04
C GLU A 82 27.56 27.21 24.22
N ALA A 83 28.88 27.36 24.39
CA ALA A 83 29.67 28.36 23.67
C ALA A 83 29.69 28.13 22.15
N VAL A 84 29.69 26.87 21.71
CA VAL A 84 29.73 26.50 20.30
C VAL A 84 28.45 26.85 19.55
N VAL A 85 27.30 26.86 20.23
CA VAL A 85 26.02 27.26 19.62
C VAL A 85 25.77 28.77 19.68
N GLN A 86 26.67 29.54 20.28
CA GLN A 86 26.58 31.01 20.30
C GLN A 86 27.15 31.64 19.03
N PRO A 87 26.50 32.65 18.45
CA PRO A 87 26.97 33.32 17.23
C PRO A 87 28.19 34.23 17.45
N ILE A 88 28.56 34.52 18.71
CA ILE A 88 29.67 35.42 19.04
C ILE A 88 30.97 34.60 19.11
N GLN A 89 31.80 34.71 18.08
CA GLN A 89 33.05 33.94 17.93
C GLN A 89 33.99 34.08 19.14
N GLN A 90 34.08 35.27 19.73
CA GLN A 90 34.94 35.55 20.90
C GLN A 90 34.56 34.70 22.13
N ILE A 91 33.29 34.33 22.28
CA ILE A 91 32.84 33.44 23.36
C ILE A 91 33.38 32.04 23.15
N LEU A 92 33.27 31.53 21.92
CA LEU A 92 33.81 30.23 21.58
C LEU A 92 35.33 30.19 21.76
N GLU A 93 36.05 31.19 21.28
CA GLU A 93 37.51 31.28 21.39
C GLU A 93 37.97 31.32 22.85
N THR A 94 37.35 32.16 23.68
CA THR A 94 37.70 32.28 25.11
C THR A 94 37.45 30.98 25.88
N VAL A 95 36.34 30.29 25.60
CA VAL A 95 36.03 29.00 26.24
C VAL A 95 36.96 27.90 25.73
N LEU A 96 37.24 27.85 24.42
CA LEU A 96 38.17 26.88 23.83
C LEU A 96 39.58 27.02 24.40
N ASP A 97 40.10 28.25 24.52
CA ASP A 97 41.43 28.52 25.04
C ASP A 97 41.59 28.16 26.52
N ALA A 98 40.51 28.25 27.30
CA ALA A 98 40.52 27.86 28.70
C ALA A 98 40.27 26.35 28.92
N SER A 99 39.61 25.68 27.98
CA SER A 99 39.21 24.27 28.06
C SER A 99 40.37 23.29 27.80
N TYR A 100 40.32 22.10 28.39
CA TYR A 100 41.23 21.02 28.04
C TYR A 100 40.77 20.34 26.75
N LYS A 101 41.74 19.92 25.91
CA LYS A 101 41.47 19.27 24.62
C LYS A 101 40.57 18.04 24.70
N THR A 102 40.56 17.34 25.83
CA THR A 102 39.71 16.17 26.06
C THR A 102 38.22 16.52 26.04
N LEU A 103 37.84 17.75 26.42
CA LEU A 103 36.43 18.18 26.41
C LEU A 103 35.89 18.39 25.00
N TRP A 104 36.76 18.56 23.99
CA TRP A 104 36.36 18.85 22.61
C TRP A 104 35.67 17.66 21.92
N GLU A 105 35.80 16.47 22.49
CA GLU A 105 35.20 15.22 22.01
C GLU A 105 34.12 14.67 22.96
N PHE A 106 33.82 15.38 24.05
CA PHE A 106 32.74 14.98 24.96
C PHE A 106 31.40 15.11 24.25
N LYS A 107 30.47 14.21 24.59
CA LYS A 107 29.15 14.20 24.01
C LYS A 107 28.11 14.69 25.01
N THR A 108 27.08 15.36 24.51
CA THR A 108 25.86 15.62 25.27
C THR A 108 25.09 14.32 25.52
N CYS A 109 24.02 14.37 26.34
CA CYS A 109 23.12 13.23 26.51
C CYS A 109 22.40 12.82 25.21
N ASP A 110 22.28 13.74 24.25
CA ASP A 110 21.76 13.46 22.89
C ASP A 110 22.84 12.87 21.97
N GLY A 111 24.06 12.68 22.47
CA GLY A 111 25.18 12.12 21.73
C GLY A 111 25.94 13.10 20.85
N GLU A 112 25.68 14.40 20.94
CA GLU A 112 26.28 15.42 20.07
C GLU A 112 27.65 15.84 20.59
N THR A 113 28.61 15.98 19.68
CA THR A 113 29.91 16.59 19.99
C THR A 113 29.84 18.11 19.82
N PRO A 114 30.79 18.87 20.37
CA PRO A 114 30.94 20.29 20.07
C PRO A 114 30.89 20.57 18.56
N LEU A 115 31.63 19.82 17.75
CA LEU A 115 31.65 20.01 16.30
C LEU A 115 30.29 19.72 15.65
N THR A 116 29.58 18.64 16.03
CA THR A 116 28.26 18.37 15.46
C THR A 116 27.23 19.42 15.88
N LEU A 117 27.31 19.96 17.11
CA LEU A 117 26.49 21.10 17.54
C LEU A 117 26.76 22.37 16.73
N ALA A 118 28.03 22.71 16.46
CA ALA A 118 28.40 23.86 15.63
C ALA A 118 27.74 23.77 14.24
N VAL A 119 27.82 22.57 13.64
CA VAL A 119 27.22 22.29 12.34
C VAL A 119 25.70 22.33 12.42
N LYS A 120 25.08 21.74 13.46
CA LYS A 120 23.63 21.82 13.73
C LYS A 120 23.13 23.23 14.08
N ALA A 121 24.00 24.13 14.52
CA ALA A 121 23.66 25.54 14.68
C ALA A 121 23.78 26.29 13.34
N GLY A 122 24.54 25.77 12.38
CA GLY A 122 24.80 26.42 11.09
C GLY A 122 25.84 27.54 11.18
N LEU A 123 26.69 27.52 12.21
CA LEU A 123 27.67 28.57 12.49
C LEU A 123 29.01 28.23 11.81
N VAL A 124 29.16 28.65 10.55
CA VAL A 124 30.33 28.33 9.71
C VAL A 124 31.65 28.73 10.36
N GLU A 125 31.72 29.92 10.94
CA GLU A 125 32.95 30.41 11.59
C GLU A 125 33.28 29.59 12.84
N ASN A 126 32.28 29.17 13.63
CA ASN A 126 32.51 28.29 14.78
C ASN A 126 33.04 26.92 14.36
N VAL A 127 32.53 26.37 13.25
CA VAL A 127 33.05 25.13 12.65
C VAL A 127 34.52 25.30 12.26
N LYS A 128 34.88 26.40 11.57
CA LYS A 128 36.27 26.69 11.20
C LYS A 128 37.16 26.84 12.43
N THR A 129 36.75 27.62 13.43
CA THR A 129 37.52 27.80 14.68
C THR A 129 37.79 26.47 15.39
N LEU A 130 36.79 25.58 15.49
CA LEU A 130 36.98 24.25 16.09
C LEU A 130 37.99 23.41 15.29
N LEU A 131 37.88 23.40 13.96
CA LEU A 131 38.79 22.65 13.10
C LEU A 131 40.23 23.21 13.15
N ASP A 132 40.39 24.54 13.18
CA ASP A 132 41.69 25.23 13.33
C ASP A 132 42.37 24.93 14.67
N LYS A 133 41.60 24.73 15.74
CA LYS A 133 42.13 24.29 17.05
C LYS A 133 42.52 22.81 17.06
N GLY A 134 42.15 22.05 16.04
CA GLY A 134 42.47 20.64 15.87
C GLY A 134 41.44 19.68 16.45
N VAL A 135 40.17 20.08 16.57
CA VAL A 135 39.05 19.15 16.88
C VAL A 135 38.96 18.10 15.77
N TRP A 136 38.74 16.84 16.13
CA TRP A 136 38.74 15.76 15.16
C TRP A 136 37.46 15.81 14.29
N PRO A 137 37.57 15.92 12.96
CA PRO A 137 36.39 16.16 12.11
C PRO A 137 35.48 14.95 11.89
N ASN A 138 35.91 13.75 12.30
CA ASN A 138 35.23 12.50 11.98
C ASN A 138 34.46 11.90 13.18
N THR A 139 34.44 12.57 14.33
CA THR A 139 33.72 12.05 15.49
C THR A 139 32.23 12.07 15.23
N LYS A 140 31.60 10.89 15.28
CA LYS A 140 30.17 10.70 15.02
C LYS A 140 29.35 10.99 16.27
N ASN A 141 28.16 11.57 16.09
CA ASN A 141 27.16 11.60 17.15
C ASN A 141 26.59 10.18 17.42
N ASP A 142 25.67 10.04 18.38
CA ASP A 142 25.11 8.72 18.73
C ASP A 142 24.20 8.12 17.65
N LYS A 143 23.69 8.95 16.72
CA LYS A 143 23.02 8.48 15.50
C LYS A 143 24.00 8.00 14.42
N GLY A 144 25.30 8.01 14.71
CA GLY A 144 26.39 7.70 13.79
C GLY A 144 26.62 8.77 12.73
N GLU A 145 26.00 9.93 12.81
CA GLU A 145 26.15 11.01 11.82
C GLU A 145 27.50 11.69 12.00
N THR A 146 28.25 11.82 10.91
CA THR A 146 29.46 12.64 10.87
C THR A 146 29.09 14.12 10.77
N PRO A 147 29.97 15.04 11.22
CA PRO A 147 29.80 16.48 10.99
C PRO A 147 29.56 16.81 9.50
N LEU A 148 30.21 16.08 8.58
CA LEU A 148 30.01 16.22 7.14
C LEU A 148 28.57 15.87 6.71
N LEU A 149 28.04 14.74 7.16
CA LEU A 149 26.67 14.35 6.84
C LEU A 149 25.68 15.40 7.35
N ILE A 150 25.86 15.91 8.57
CA ILE A 150 25.00 16.95 9.14
C ILE A 150 25.11 18.25 8.33
N ALA A 151 26.31 18.64 7.88
CA ALA A 151 26.51 19.83 7.06
C ALA A 151 25.77 19.74 5.71
N ILE A 152 25.76 18.55 5.10
CA ILE A 152 25.03 18.27 3.85
C ILE A 152 23.53 18.21 4.10
N LYS A 153 23.06 17.60 5.20
CA LYS A 153 21.63 17.64 5.61
C LYS A 153 21.09 19.07 5.72
N ARG A 154 21.95 20.02 6.10
CA ARG A 154 21.61 21.45 6.16
C ARG A 154 21.78 22.19 4.84
N GLY A 155 22.36 21.56 3.82
CA GLY A 155 22.60 22.16 2.53
C GLY A 155 23.67 23.25 2.51
N SER A 156 24.59 23.30 3.49
CA SER A 156 25.60 24.35 3.56
C SER A 156 26.88 23.98 2.82
N TYR A 157 27.09 24.57 1.64
CA TYR A 157 28.31 24.36 0.87
C TYR A 157 29.56 24.82 1.63
N ASP A 158 29.49 25.96 2.34
CA ASP A 158 30.63 26.51 3.07
C ASP A 158 31.08 25.62 4.23
N MET A 159 30.13 25.03 4.98
CA MET A 159 30.48 24.07 6.04
C MET A 159 31.09 22.78 5.47
N VAL A 160 30.54 22.26 4.37
CA VAL A 160 31.08 21.08 3.69
C VAL A 160 32.50 21.37 3.18
N SER A 161 32.71 22.51 2.54
CA SER A 161 34.02 22.96 2.04
C SER A 161 35.02 23.17 3.18
N ALA A 162 34.60 23.75 4.30
CA ALA A 162 35.42 23.86 5.50
C ALA A 162 35.84 22.47 5.99
N LEU A 163 34.88 21.57 6.27
CA LEU A 163 35.17 20.23 6.78
C LEU A 163 36.14 19.44 5.88
N ILE A 164 35.92 19.45 4.56
CA ILE A 164 36.77 18.70 3.62
C ILE A 164 38.23 19.16 3.66
N LYS A 165 38.50 20.46 3.87
CA LYS A 165 39.86 20.99 3.96
C LYS A 165 40.66 20.45 5.15
N TYR A 166 40.00 19.97 6.21
CA TYR A 166 40.65 19.44 7.42
C TYR A 166 40.71 17.89 7.42
N ASN A 167 40.85 17.24 6.27
CA ASN A 167 40.98 15.77 6.15
C ASN A 167 39.77 15.00 6.72
N THR A 168 38.55 15.52 6.50
CA THR A 168 37.33 14.78 6.83
C THR A 168 37.18 13.54 5.95
N SER A 169 36.83 12.42 6.55
CA SER A 169 36.53 11.16 5.86
C SER A 169 35.17 11.25 5.18
N LEU A 170 35.17 11.23 3.85
CA LEU A 170 33.97 11.45 3.04
C LEU A 170 33.00 10.26 3.03
N ASP A 171 33.56 9.06 3.15
CA ASP A 171 32.84 7.80 2.91
C ASP A 171 32.24 7.18 4.17
N GLN A 172 32.40 7.81 5.35
CA GLN A 172 31.89 7.27 6.60
C GLN A 172 30.35 7.36 6.64
N PRO A 173 29.64 6.23 6.70
CA PRO A 173 28.19 6.26 6.77
C PRO A 173 27.69 6.36 8.21
N CYS A 174 26.42 6.73 8.39
CA CYS A 174 25.74 6.64 9.68
C CYS A 174 25.34 5.20 10.04
N VAL A 175 24.62 5.02 11.16
CA VAL A 175 24.18 3.70 11.63
C VAL A 175 23.38 2.95 10.56
N LYS A 176 22.51 3.65 9.81
CA LYS A 176 21.71 3.08 8.70
C LYS A 176 22.51 2.91 7.39
N ARG A 177 23.86 2.90 7.48
CA ARG A 177 24.79 2.91 6.34
C ARG A 177 24.59 4.08 5.34
N TRP A 178 23.82 5.10 5.69
CA TRP A 178 23.59 6.28 4.86
C TRP A 178 24.81 7.21 4.89
N SER A 179 25.36 7.55 3.72
CA SER A 179 26.57 8.37 3.60
C SER A 179 26.28 9.81 3.19
N ALA A 180 27.30 10.67 3.32
CA ALA A 180 27.29 12.04 2.82
C ALA A 180 26.91 12.14 1.33
N MET A 181 27.35 11.18 0.51
CA MET A 181 27.06 11.18 -0.93
C MET A 181 25.61 10.79 -1.23
N HIS A 182 25.01 9.88 -0.45
CA HIS A 182 23.58 9.56 -0.56
C HIS A 182 22.71 10.78 -0.21
N GLU A 183 23.05 11.48 0.87
CA GLU A 183 22.32 12.68 1.26
C GLU A 183 22.43 13.80 0.21
N ALA A 184 23.61 14.01 -0.36
CA ALA A 184 23.79 15.00 -1.42
C ALA A 184 23.03 14.62 -2.69
N ALA A 185 22.95 13.33 -3.02
CA ALA A 185 22.16 12.80 -4.14
C ALA A 185 20.66 12.98 -3.92
N LYS A 186 20.16 12.63 -2.73
CA LYS A 186 18.77 12.81 -2.31
C LYS A 186 18.30 14.26 -2.39
N GLN A 187 19.18 15.22 -2.11
CA GLN A 187 18.86 16.64 -2.15
C GLN A 187 19.12 17.31 -3.52
N GLY A 188 19.63 16.58 -4.51
CA GLY A 188 19.95 17.15 -5.82
C GLY A 188 21.15 18.13 -5.79
N ARG A 189 22.06 17.99 -4.82
CA ARG A 189 23.17 18.94 -4.60
C ARG A 189 24.40 18.59 -5.45
N LYS A 190 24.30 18.89 -6.75
CA LYS A 190 25.39 18.69 -7.72
C LYS A 190 26.69 19.41 -7.34
N ASP A 191 26.59 20.58 -6.74
CA ASP A 191 27.72 21.36 -6.21
C ASP A 191 28.48 20.60 -5.13
N ILE A 192 27.77 20.03 -4.15
CA ILE A 192 28.33 19.24 -3.06
C ILE A 192 28.89 17.92 -3.58
N ILE A 193 28.19 17.22 -4.48
CA ILE A 193 28.68 15.97 -5.09
C ILE A 193 29.99 16.23 -5.85
N THR A 194 30.05 17.30 -6.65
CA THR A 194 31.27 17.70 -7.36
C THR A 194 32.42 17.93 -6.38
N LEU A 195 32.15 18.63 -5.27
CA LEU A 195 33.14 18.90 -4.24
C LEU A 195 33.65 17.62 -3.57
N LEU A 196 32.76 16.69 -3.21
CA LEU A 196 33.12 15.39 -2.63
C LEU A 196 33.97 14.56 -3.60
N LEU A 197 33.56 14.46 -4.86
CA LEU A 197 34.28 13.68 -5.87
C LEU A 197 35.67 14.26 -6.20
N ASN A 198 35.80 15.59 -6.23
CA ASN A 198 37.10 16.25 -6.41
C ASN A 198 38.09 15.95 -5.27
N HIS A 199 37.59 15.55 -4.10
CA HIS A 199 38.37 15.16 -2.93
C HIS A 199 38.38 13.64 -2.70
N ARG A 200 38.21 12.85 -3.77
CA ARG A 200 38.25 11.37 -3.77
C ARG A 200 37.10 10.69 -3.01
N GLY A 201 35.93 11.33 -2.93
CA GLY A 201 34.72 10.67 -2.43
C GLY A 201 34.34 9.49 -3.32
N ASN A 202 33.83 8.41 -2.71
CA ASN A 202 33.47 7.20 -3.44
C ASN A 202 32.04 7.27 -3.98
N VAL A 203 31.88 7.13 -5.30
CA VAL A 203 30.57 7.11 -5.97
C VAL A 203 29.81 5.78 -5.81
N HIS A 204 30.51 4.71 -5.42
CA HIS A 204 29.97 3.34 -5.31
C HIS A 204 29.58 2.95 -3.88
N LEU A 205 29.40 3.93 -3.00
CA LEU A 205 28.92 3.64 -1.63
C LEU A 205 27.55 2.96 -1.71
N ARG A 206 27.27 2.12 -0.72
CA ARG A 206 26.00 1.41 -0.59
C ARG A 206 25.41 1.65 0.80
N ASP A 207 24.16 2.06 0.83
CA ASP A 207 23.42 2.29 2.05
C ASP A 207 23.00 0.97 2.75
N GLY A 208 22.02 1.04 3.65
CA GLY A 208 21.52 -0.12 4.40
C GLY A 208 20.75 -1.12 3.54
N PHE A 209 20.31 -0.73 2.35
CA PHE A 209 19.55 -1.52 1.41
C PHE A 209 20.35 -1.85 0.15
N GLY A 210 21.66 -1.58 0.15
CA GLY A 210 22.52 -1.81 -1.01
C GLY A 210 22.37 -0.75 -2.12
N VAL A 211 21.54 0.28 -1.91
CA VAL A 211 21.28 1.34 -2.89
C VAL A 211 22.50 2.25 -2.96
N THR A 212 22.86 2.66 -4.18
CA THR A 212 23.98 3.58 -4.42
C THR A 212 23.50 5.03 -4.46
N PRO A 213 24.39 6.05 -4.35
CA PRO A 213 24.01 7.44 -4.57
C PRO A 213 23.38 7.68 -5.95
N LEU A 214 23.74 6.88 -6.96
CA LEU A 214 23.11 6.91 -8.27
C LEU A 214 21.66 6.44 -8.23
N GLY A 215 21.39 5.34 -7.51
CA GLY A 215 20.03 4.86 -7.23
C GLY A 215 19.18 5.89 -6.50
N VAL A 216 19.72 6.51 -5.44
CA VAL A 216 19.03 7.57 -4.70
C VAL A 216 18.75 8.79 -5.59
N ALA A 217 19.70 9.23 -6.42
CA ALA A 217 19.44 10.34 -7.35
C ALA A 217 18.32 10.00 -8.35
N ALA A 218 18.22 8.73 -8.77
CA ALA A 218 17.19 8.25 -9.68
C ALA A 218 15.81 8.22 -9.01
N GLU A 219 15.72 7.66 -7.81
CA GLU A 219 14.50 7.59 -6.99
C GLU A 219 13.96 8.99 -6.67
N TYR A 220 14.83 9.94 -6.32
CA TYR A 220 14.42 11.31 -6.00
C TYR A 220 14.29 12.21 -7.24
N GLY A 221 14.49 11.67 -8.45
CA GLY A 221 14.24 12.38 -9.71
C GLY A 221 15.25 13.51 -10.02
N HIS A 222 16.46 13.48 -9.46
CA HIS A 222 17.49 14.50 -9.69
C HIS A 222 18.33 14.18 -10.94
N CYS A 223 17.77 14.42 -12.12
CA CYS A 223 18.36 14.05 -13.41
C CYS A 223 19.76 14.66 -13.66
N ASP A 224 19.99 15.91 -13.25
CA ASP A 224 21.27 16.62 -13.43
C ASP A 224 22.39 16.06 -12.54
N VAL A 225 22.03 15.58 -11.34
CA VAL A 225 22.89 14.83 -10.43
C VAL A 225 23.12 13.42 -10.95
N LEU A 226 22.07 12.76 -11.42
CA LEU A 226 22.14 11.42 -12.00
C LEU A 226 23.14 11.38 -13.15
N GLU A 227 23.03 12.31 -14.11
CA GLU A 227 23.98 12.43 -15.23
C GLU A 227 25.41 12.69 -14.75
N HIS A 228 25.56 13.58 -13.75
CA HIS A 228 26.87 13.90 -13.21
C HIS A 228 27.53 12.69 -12.54
N LEU A 229 26.78 11.91 -11.77
CA LEU A 229 27.26 10.69 -11.12
C LEU A 229 27.68 9.64 -12.16
N ILE A 230 26.90 9.45 -13.24
CA ILE A 230 27.26 8.56 -14.35
C ILE A 230 28.59 8.98 -15.00
N HIS A 231 28.75 10.27 -15.33
CA HIS A 231 30.02 10.79 -15.89
C HIS A 231 31.21 10.67 -14.96
N LYS A 232 30.96 10.55 -13.65
CA LYS A 232 31.98 10.36 -12.62
C LYS A 232 32.21 8.89 -12.26
N GLY A 233 31.67 7.97 -13.05
CA GLY A 233 31.89 6.53 -12.91
C GLY A 233 30.80 5.78 -12.15
N GLY A 234 29.66 6.42 -11.86
CA GLY A 234 28.50 5.76 -11.27
C GLY A 234 28.04 4.58 -12.13
N ASP A 235 27.83 3.43 -11.49
CA ASP A 235 27.45 2.20 -12.18
C ASP A 235 25.94 2.12 -12.42
N VAL A 236 25.53 2.29 -13.68
CA VAL A 236 24.14 2.19 -14.13
C VAL A 236 23.56 0.79 -13.95
N PHE A 237 24.41 -0.24 -13.84
CA PHE A 237 24.01 -1.63 -13.65
C PHE A 237 24.01 -2.08 -12.18
N ALA A 238 24.26 -1.15 -11.25
CA ALA A 238 24.24 -1.45 -9.82
C ALA A 238 22.87 -1.99 -9.40
N LEU A 239 22.91 -3.01 -8.54
CA LEU A 239 21.73 -3.61 -7.92
C LEU A 239 21.77 -3.36 -6.41
N ALA A 240 20.62 -2.96 -5.88
CA ALA A 240 20.33 -2.95 -4.45
C ALA A 240 20.32 -4.37 -3.88
N ASP A 241 20.21 -4.48 -2.56
CA ASP A 241 20.25 -5.77 -1.87
C ASP A 241 19.01 -6.61 -2.17
N ASP A 242 17.86 -5.99 -2.41
CA ASP A 242 16.65 -6.66 -2.90
C ASP A 242 16.70 -6.98 -4.41
N GLY A 243 17.81 -6.70 -5.09
CA GLY A 243 17.96 -6.88 -6.54
C GLY A 243 17.38 -5.76 -7.39
N ALA A 244 16.82 -4.69 -6.80
CA ALA A 244 16.33 -3.55 -7.57
C ALA A 244 17.47 -2.89 -8.36
N SER A 245 17.24 -2.65 -9.64
CA SER A 245 18.18 -1.92 -10.50
C SER A 245 18.02 -0.41 -10.32
N VAL A 246 19.02 0.38 -10.71
CA VAL A 246 18.92 1.85 -10.70
C VAL A 246 17.71 2.35 -11.51
N LEU A 247 17.34 1.65 -12.60
CA LEU A 247 16.13 1.98 -13.37
C LEU A 247 14.84 1.61 -12.63
N PHE A 248 14.86 0.59 -11.78
CA PHE A 248 13.75 0.26 -10.89
C PHE A 248 13.52 1.38 -9.87
N GLU A 249 14.60 1.92 -9.28
CA GLU A 249 14.52 3.08 -8.38
C GLU A 249 13.95 4.32 -9.10
N ALA A 250 14.45 4.59 -10.32
CA ALA A 250 13.92 5.68 -11.15
C ALA A 250 12.43 5.54 -11.45
N ALA A 251 11.96 4.30 -11.64
CA ALA A 251 10.56 4.00 -11.86
C ALA A 251 9.69 4.27 -10.62
N GLY A 252 10.23 4.05 -9.41
CA GLY A 252 9.59 4.46 -8.15
C GLY A 252 9.54 5.97 -7.95
N GLY A 253 10.55 6.69 -8.45
CA GLY A 253 10.61 8.16 -8.43
C GLY A 253 9.72 8.86 -9.45
N GLY A 254 9.37 8.18 -10.54
CA GLY A 254 8.45 8.68 -11.55
C GLY A 254 9.00 9.73 -12.52
N ASN A 255 10.28 10.08 -12.42
CA ASN A 255 10.89 11.11 -13.28
C ASN A 255 11.25 10.54 -14.68
N PRO A 256 10.57 10.97 -15.77
CA PRO A 256 10.80 10.42 -17.10
C PRO A 256 12.19 10.77 -17.66
N ASP A 257 12.77 11.90 -17.27
CA ASP A 257 14.10 12.30 -17.73
C ASP A 257 15.17 11.36 -17.15
N CYS A 258 15.06 11.00 -15.86
CA CYS A 258 15.94 10.02 -15.22
C CYS A 258 15.86 8.65 -15.90
N ILE A 259 14.64 8.18 -16.20
CA ILE A 259 14.41 6.93 -16.93
C ILE A 259 15.05 7.00 -18.33
N SER A 260 14.80 8.08 -19.07
CA SER A 260 15.37 8.26 -20.42
C SER A 260 16.90 8.27 -20.40
N LEU A 261 17.48 8.90 -19.38
CA LEU A 261 18.92 9.00 -19.20
C LEU A 261 19.54 7.63 -18.88
N LEU A 262 18.95 6.89 -17.93
CA LEU A 262 19.43 5.55 -17.58
C LEU A 262 19.34 4.59 -18.77
N LEU A 263 18.24 4.62 -19.53
CA LEU A 263 18.09 3.84 -20.77
C LEU A 263 19.17 4.20 -21.81
N LYS A 264 19.46 5.50 -21.98
CA LYS A 264 20.53 5.99 -22.87
C LYS A 264 21.92 5.46 -22.48
N TYR A 265 22.19 5.32 -21.18
CA TYR A 265 23.46 4.75 -20.68
C TYR A 265 23.44 3.23 -20.51
N GLY A 266 22.43 2.54 -21.07
CA GLY A 266 22.39 1.07 -21.12
C GLY A 266 21.61 0.39 -20.00
N GLY A 267 20.98 1.15 -19.10
CA GLY A 267 20.04 0.61 -18.12
C GLY A 267 18.92 -0.17 -18.82
N SER A 268 18.47 -1.27 -18.20
CA SER A 268 17.53 -2.21 -18.82
C SER A 268 16.22 -2.26 -18.05
N GLY A 269 15.10 -2.07 -18.75
CA GLY A 269 13.74 -2.25 -18.22
C GLY A 269 13.36 -3.71 -17.94
N ASN A 270 14.28 -4.66 -18.18
CA ASN A 270 14.04 -6.10 -18.11
C ASN A 270 14.75 -6.78 -16.93
N VAL A 271 15.31 -6.01 -15.99
CA VAL A 271 15.96 -6.54 -14.78
C VAL A 271 14.94 -6.56 -13.65
N PRO A 272 14.48 -7.75 -13.19
CA PRO A 272 13.59 -7.85 -12.06
C PRO A 272 14.36 -7.72 -10.73
N ASN A 273 13.68 -7.21 -9.70
CA ASN A 273 14.16 -7.37 -8.32
C ASN A 273 13.92 -8.82 -7.84
N ARG A 274 14.25 -9.12 -6.57
CA ARG A 274 14.10 -10.46 -5.96
C ARG A 274 12.64 -10.90 -5.87
N ALA A 275 11.69 -9.97 -5.77
CA ALA A 275 10.26 -10.27 -5.83
C ALA A 275 9.75 -10.51 -7.27
N GLY A 276 10.63 -10.46 -8.28
CA GLY A 276 10.25 -10.62 -9.68
C GLY A 276 9.71 -9.35 -10.34
N HIS A 277 9.59 -8.24 -9.60
CA HIS A 277 9.04 -6.99 -10.12
C HIS A 277 10.03 -6.29 -11.06
N LEU A 278 9.50 -5.77 -12.15
CA LEU A 278 10.24 -5.01 -13.16
C LEU A 278 10.00 -3.51 -12.93
N PRO A 279 10.84 -2.61 -13.48
CA PRO A 279 10.59 -1.17 -13.42
C PRO A 279 9.18 -0.77 -13.90
N ILE A 280 8.65 -1.46 -14.92
CA ILE A 280 7.28 -1.22 -15.41
C ILE A 280 6.20 -1.50 -14.35
N HIS A 281 6.40 -2.50 -13.49
CA HIS A 281 5.50 -2.84 -12.40
C HIS A 281 5.53 -1.77 -11.32
N ARG A 282 6.75 -1.32 -10.95
CA ARG A 282 6.95 -0.26 -9.96
C ARG A 282 6.30 1.06 -10.39
N ALA A 283 6.53 1.50 -11.63
CA ALA A 283 5.91 2.72 -12.15
C ALA A 283 4.37 2.64 -12.23
N ALA A 284 3.83 1.46 -12.56
CA ALA A 284 2.39 1.22 -12.61
C ALA A 284 1.75 1.23 -11.21
N TYR A 285 2.39 0.63 -10.21
CA TYR A 285 1.95 0.63 -8.81
C TYR A 285 2.01 2.02 -8.17
N GLU A 286 3.04 2.81 -8.46
CA GLU A 286 3.20 4.17 -7.91
C GLU A 286 2.41 5.24 -8.70
N GLY A 287 1.78 4.87 -9.82
CA GLY A 287 0.91 5.78 -10.59
C GLY A 287 1.67 6.77 -11.48
N HIS A 288 2.94 6.52 -11.76
CA HIS A 288 3.79 7.42 -12.53
C HIS A 288 3.56 7.28 -14.04
N TYR A 289 2.46 7.87 -14.53
CA TYR A 289 2.02 7.78 -15.94
C TYR A 289 3.13 8.04 -16.96
N LEU A 290 3.90 9.12 -16.79
CA LEU A 290 4.97 9.47 -17.72
C LEU A 290 6.12 8.46 -17.66
N ALA A 291 6.55 8.04 -16.47
CA ALA A 291 7.54 6.98 -16.32
C ALA A 291 7.09 5.69 -17.00
N LEU A 292 5.84 5.29 -16.76
CA LEU A 292 5.24 4.10 -17.36
C LEU A 292 5.24 4.18 -18.90
N LYS A 293 4.89 5.34 -19.47
CA LYS A 293 4.94 5.58 -20.92
C LYS A 293 6.32 5.37 -21.53
N TYR A 294 7.39 5.74 -20.83
CA TYR A 294 8.77 5.48 -21.28
C TYR A 294 9.19 4.02 -21.09
N LEU A 295 8.63 3.31 -20.10
CA LEU A 295 8.99 1.93 -19.78
C LEU A 295 8.28 0.89 -20.65
N ILE A 296 7.04 1.16 -21.11
CA ILE A 296 6.29 0.28 -22.01
C ILE A 296 7.11 -0.17 -23.24
N PRO A 297 7.69 0.73 -24.06
CA PRO A 297 8.39 0.32 -25.29
C PRO A 297 9.71 -0.41 -25.05
N VAL A 298 10.32 -0.28 -23.86
CA VAL A 298 11.63 -0.87 -23.53
C VAL A 298 11.52 -2.16 -22.71
N THR A 299 10.32 -2.51 -22.26
CA THR A 299 10.07 -3.73 -21.49
C THR A 299 9.61 -4.85 -22.42
N SER A 300 10.34 -5.95 -22.43
CA SER A 300 10.01 -7.12 -23.24
C SER A 300 8.82 -7.87 -22.67
N LYS A 301 7.92 -8.33 -23.55
CA LYS A 301 6.79 -9.19 -23.17
C LYS A 301 7.25 -10.47 -22.47
N HIS A 302 8.40 -11.01 -22.87
CA HIS A 302 8.98 -12.20 -22.25
C HIS A 302 9.39 -11.96 -20.78
N ALA A 303 9.97 -10.79 -20.47
CA ALA A 303 10.30 -10.44 -19.09
C ALA A 303 9.04 -10.33 -18.22
N ILE A 304 7.98 -9.71 -18.74
CA ILE A 304 6.68 -9.60 -18.04
C ILE A 304 6.05 -10.97 -17.81
N GLN A 305 6.13 -11.88 -18.79
CA GLN A 305 5.65 -13.25 -18.60
C GLN A 305 6.45 -13.99 -17.52
N LYS A 306 7.77 -13.80 -17.51
CA LYS A 306 8.66 -14.44 -16.53
C LYS A 306 8.47 -13.91 -15.11
N SER A 307 8.06 -12.64 -14.93
CA SER A 307 7.76 -12.10 -13.61
C SER A 307 6.51 -12.73 -12.98
N GLY A 308 5.62 -13.32 -13.78
CA GLY A 308 4.40 -13.96 -13.27
C GLY A 308 3.26 -12.98 -12.92
N LEU A 309 3.50 -11.68 -12.94
CA LEU A 309 2.49 -10.62 -12.85
C LEU A 309 2.62 -9.67 -14.05
N THR A 310 1.51 -9.02 -14.40
CA THR A 310 1.48 -7.98 -15.45
C THR A 310 1.39 -6.58 -14.82
N PRO A 311 1.82 -5.52 -15.54
CA PRO A 311 1.68 -4.14 -15.05
C PRO A 311 0.24 -3.71 -14.77
N ILE A 312 -0.76 -4.36 -15.39
CA ILE A 312 -2.18 -4.11 -15.10
C ILE A 312 -2.52 -4.51 -13.65
N HIS A 313 -1.96 -5.61 -13.14
CA HIS A 313 -2.13 -6.01 -11.74
C HIS A 313 -1.57 -4.93 -10.81
N SER A 314 -0.33 -4.49 -11.06
CA SER A 314 0.33 -3.45 -10.27
C SER A 314 -0.43 -2.12 -10.29
N ALA A 315 -0.94 -1.69 -11.45
CA ALA A 315 -1.73 -0.48 -11.55
C ALA A 315 -3.09 -0.59 -10.83
N ALA A 316 -3.75 -1.76 -10.86
CA ALA A 316 -5.00 -1.98 -10.14
C ALA A 316 -4.78 -2.07 -8.62
N GLU A 317 -3.70 -2.71 -8.18
CA GLU A 317 -3.29 -2.79 -6.78
C GLU A 317 -2.95 -1.40 -6.22
N GLY A 318 -2.21 -0.60 -6.98
CA GLY A 318 -1.88 0.79 -6.67
C GLY A 318 -3.02 1.80 -6.90
N GLN A 319 -4.19 1.36 -7.37
CA GLN A 319 -5.37 2.22 -7.63
C GLN A 319 -5.12 3.35 -8.65
N ASN A 320 -4.33 3.07 -9.69
CA ASN A 320 -3.89 4.05 -10.68
C ASN A 320 -4.62 3.91 -12.02
N ALA A 321 -5.84 4.46 -12.10
CA ALA A 321 -6.69 4.34 -13.29
C ALA A 321 -6.05 4.87 -14.59
N GLN A 322 -5.36 6.01 -14.55
CA GLN A 322 -4.67 6.56 -15.74
C GLN A 322 -3.55 5.63 -16.25
N CYS A 323 -2.87 4.93 -15.34
CA CYS A 323 -1.87 3.94 -15.72
C CYS A 323 -2.52 2.68 -16.30
N LEU A 324 -3.68 2.25 -15.76
CA LEU A 324 -4.48 1.19 -16.37
C LEU A 324 -4.90 1.53 -17.79
N GLU A 325 -5.48 2.72 -18.00
CA GLU A 325 -5.88 3.20 -19.33
C GLU A 325 -4.71 3.16 -20.32
N LEU A 326 -3.54 3.69 -19.93
CA LEU A 326 -2.34 3.67 -20.75
C LEU A 326 -1.91 2.24 -21.11
N LEU A 327 -1.95 1.31 -20.15
CA LEU A 327 -1.58 -0.09 -20.39
C LEU A 327 -2.56 -0.77 -21.34
N ILE A 328 -3.86 -0.54 -21.14
CA ILE A 328 -4.93 -1.08 -21.99
C ILE A 328 -4.78 -0.55 -23.43
N GLU A 329 -4.54 0.76 -23.60
CA GLU A 329 -4.27 1.38 -24.90
C GLU A 329 -3.04 0.79 -25.61
N ASN A 330 -2.06 0.29 -24.85
CA ASN A 330 -0.86 -0.37 -25.37
C ASN A 330 -1.03 -1.89 -25.54
N GLY A 331 -2.25 -2.42 -25.40
CA GLY A 331 -2.59 -3.81 -25.71
C GLY A 331 -2.17 -4.82 -24.64
N PHE A 332 -2.03 -4.40 -23.39
CA PHE A 332 -1.92 -5.33 -22.27
C PHE A 332 -3.28 -6.00 -22.00
N ASP A 333 -3.26 -7.31 -21.77
CA ASP A 333 -4.46 -8.11 -21.55
C ASP A 333 -5.02 -7.88 -20.13
N VAL A 334 -6.25 -7.37 -20.05
CA VAL A 334 -6.97 -7.12 -18.78
C VAL A 334 -7.36 -8.40 -18.05
N ASN A 335 -7.39 -9.53 -18.76
CA ASN A 335 -7.73 -10.86 -18.22
C ASN A 335 -6.49 -11.73 -17.98
N ALA A 336 -5.29 -11.15 -18.08
CA ALA A 336 -4.08 -11.86 -17.69
C ALA A 336 -4.18 -12.28 -16.23
N LEU A 337 -3.78 -13.52 -15.94
CA LEU A 337 -3.81 -14.09 -14.60
C LEU A 337 -2.41 -14.01 -13.96
N LEU A 338 -2.35 -13.79 -12.66
CA LEU A 338 -1.14 -14.04 -11.87
C LEU A 338 -0.68 -15.49 -12.02
N ALA A 339 0.63 -15.69 -12.02
CA ALA A 339 1.23 -17.01 -11.92
C ALA A 339 0.84 -17.66 -10.59
N ASP A 340 0.64 -18.98 -10.59
CA ASP A 340 0.07 -19.68 -9.44
C ASP A 340 0.88 -19.48 -8.15
N HIS A 341 2.22 -19.44 -8.23
CA HIS A 341 3.08 -19.21 -7.06
C HIS A 341 2.90 -17.82 -6.42
N ILE A 342 2.46 -16.80 -7.19
CA ILE A 342 2.15 -15.47 -6.66
C ILE A 342 0.72 -15.47 -6.14
N SER A 343 -0.22 -16.06 -6.87
CA SER A 343 -1.61 -16.15 -6.44
C SER A 343 -1.75 -16.87 -5.09
N GLN A 344 -0.96 -17.93 -4.87
CA GLN A 344 -0.94 -18.72 -3.64
C GLN A 344 -0.38 -17.98 -2.41
N SER A 345 0.34 -16.86 -2.57
CA SER A 345 0.79 -16.06 -1.43
C SER A 345 -0.34 -15.21 -0.84
N TYR A 346 -1.45 -15.03 -1.56
CA TYR A 346 -2.65 -14.37 -1.05
C TYR A 346 -3.62 -15.41 -0.47
N ASP A 347 -4.13 -15.14 0.74
CA ASP A 347 -5.12 -16.00 1.42
C ASP A 347 -6.39 -16.27 0.60
N ASP A 348 -6.72 -15.38 -0.35
CA ASP A 348 -7.91 -15.47 -1.20
C ASP A 348 -7.63 -15.98 -2.62
N GLU A 349 -6.39 -16.39 -2.91
CA GLU A 349 -5.95 -16.91 -4.22
C GLU A 349 -6.36 -16.00 -5.39
N ARG A 350 -6.33 -14.68 -5.18
CA ARG A 350 -6.64 -13.69 -6.24
C ARG A 350 -5.74 -13.90 -7.46
N LYS A 351 -6.30 -13.70 -8.66
CA LYS A 351 -5.60 -13.89 -9.93
C LYS A 351 -5.73 -12.73 -10.90
N THR A 352 -6.84 -12.02 -10.93
CA THR A 352 -7.05 -10.94 -11.90
C THR A 352 -6.78 -9.56 -11.32
N ALA A 353 -6.42 -8.60 -12.18
CA ALA A 353 -6.35 -7.19 -11.80
C ALA A 353 -7.70 -6.61 -11.33
N LEU A 354 -8.81 -7.11 -11.89
CA LEU A 354 -10.16 -6.71 -11.48
C LEU A 354 -10.41 -7.06 -10.01
N TYR A 355 -9.93 -8.22 -9.57
CA TYR A 355 -10.03 -8.62 -8.17
C TYR A 355 -9.34 -7.64 -7.23
N PHE A 356 -8.13 -7.16 -7.58
CA PHE A 356 -7.43 -6.13 -6.78
C PHE A 356 -8.24 -4.85 -6.66
N ALA A 357 -8.75 -4.30 -7.77
CA ALA A 357 -9.58 -3.10 -7.76
C ALA A 357 -10.87 -3.31 -6.92
N VAL A 358 -11.53 -4.46 -7.11
CA VAL A 358 -12.73 -4.84 -6.36
C VAL A 358 -12.44 -5.00 -4.89
N SER A 359 -11.30 -5.57 -4.48
CA SER A 359 -10.86 -5.75 -3.08
C SER A 359 -10.46 -4.42 -2.42
N ASN A 360 -9.90 -3.49 -3.19
CA ASN A 360 -9.50 -2.16 -2.71
C ASN A 360 -10.67 -1.16 -2.63
N ASN A 361 -11.88 -1.53 -3.06
CA ASN A 361 -13.05 -0.65 -3.17
C ASN A 361 -12.86 0.47 -4.20
N ASP A 362 -12.05 0.23 -5.23
CA ASP A 362 -11.78 1.22 -6.26
C ASP A 362 -12.82 1.11 -7.37
N ILE A 363 -13.83 1.98 -7.31
CA ILE A 363 -14.90 2.05 -8.31
C ILE A 363 -14.35 2.43 -9.68
N HIS A 364 -13.35 3.32 -9.75
CA HIS A 364 -12.88 3.86 -11.02
C HIS A 364 -12.02 2.85 -11.77
N CYS A 365 -11.04 2.23 -11.10
CA CYS A 365 -10.26 1.14 -11.73
C CYS A 365 -11.15 -0.06 -12.09
N THR A 366 -12.14 -0.38 -11.25
CA THR A 366 -13.14 -1.43 -11.57
C THR A 366 -13.89 -1.10 -12.86
N GLU A 367 -14.38 0.13 -13.01
CA GLU A 367 -15.09 0.56 -14.22
C GLU A 367 -14.18 0.52 -15.46
N VAL A 368 -12.95 1.04 -15.36
CA VAL A 368 -11.96 1.03 -16.46
C VAL A 368 -11.69 -0.40 -16.92
N LEU A 369 -11.44 -1.33 -16.00
CA LEU A 369 -11.17 -2.73 -16.32
C LEU A 369 -12.37 -3.42 -16.96
N LEU A 370 -13.57 -3.24 -16.40
CA LEU A 370 -14.80 -3.82 -16.93
C LEU A 370 -15.14 -3.26 -18.33
N ALA A 371 -15.00 -1.94 -18.52
CA ALA A 371 -15.20 -1.28 -19.81
C ALA A 371 -14.19 -1.77 -20.86
N ALA A 372 -12.98 -2.14 -20.44
CA ALA A 372 -11.96 -2.74 -21.29
C ALA A 372 -12.16 -4.25 -21.53
N GLY A 373 -13.19 -4.87 -20.96
CA GLY A 373 -13.55 -6.28 -21.18
C GLY A 373 -12.96 -7.26 -20.15
N ALA A 374 -12.63 -6.79 -18.95
CA ALA A 374 -12.30 -7.69 -17.84
C ALA A 374 -13.49 -8.59 -17.50
N ASP A 375 -13.25 -9.91 -17.42
CA ASP A 375 -14.27 -10.88 -17.06
C ASP A 375 -14.36 -11.00 -15.52
N PRO A 376 -15.50 -10.62 -14.92
CA PRO A 376 -15.69 -10.64 -13.46
C PRO A 376 -15.75 -12.03 -12.82
N ASN A 377 -15.64 -13.11 -13.62
CA ASN A 377 -15.85 -14.49 -13.19
C ASN A 377 -14.59 -15.37 -13.19
N LEU A 378 -13.41 -14.80 -13.50
CA LEU A 378 -12.18 -15.58 -13.67
C LEU A 378 -11.52 -16.00 -12.35
N ASP A 379 -11.69 -15.23 -11.28
CA ASP A 379 -11.08 -15.54 -9.99
C ASP A 379 -11.79 -16.72 -9.29
N PRO A 380 -11.02 -17.60 -8.60
CA PRO A 380 -11.59 -18.72 -7.85
C PRO A 380 -12.66 -18.27 -6.84
N LEU A 381 -12.35 -17.21 -6.09
CA LEU A 381 -13.34 -16.45 -5.34
C LEU A 381 -13.90 -15.34 -6.24
N ASN A 382 -15.13 -15.51 -6.69
CA ASN A 382 -15.77 -14.55 -7.61
C ASN A 382 -15.75 -13.12 -7.07
N CYS A 383 -15.34 -12.15 -7.89
CA CYS A 383 -15.32 -10.72 -7.56
C CYS A 383 -16.66 -10.23 -6.99
N LEU A 384 -17.77 -10.75 -7.52
CA LEU A 384 -19.11 -10.42 -7.02
C LEU A 384 -19.30 -10.80 -5.55
N LEU A 385 -18.85 -11.98 -5.12
CA LEU A 385 -18.98 -12.42 -3.73
C LEU A 385 -18.18 -11.52 -2.78
N VAL A 386 -16.97 -11.14 -3.19
CA VAL A 386 -16.11 -10.21 -2.44
C VAL A 386 -16.83 -8.87 -2.25
N ALA A 387 -17.37 -8.30 -3.33
CA ALA A 387 -18.07 -7.02 -3.29
C ALA A 387 -19.37 -7.07 -2.45
N VAL A 388 -20.15 -8.14 -2.57
CA VAL A 388 -21.38 -8.33 -1.77
C VAL A 388 -21.04 -8.48 -0.29
N ARG A 389 -20.05 -9.32 0.05
CA ARG A 389 -19.63 -9.54 1.44
C ARG A 389 -19.09 -8.27 2.10
N ALA A 390 -18.43 -7.41 1.33
CA ALA A 390 -17.94 -6.11 1.77
C ALA A 390 -19.00 -4.99 1.72
N ASN A 391 -20.25 -5.32 1.34
CA ASN A 391 -21.37 -4.40 1.17
C ASN A 391 -21.14 -3.22 0.19
N ARG A 392 -20.43 -3.48 -0.91
CA ARG A 392 -20.01 -2.47 -1.91
C ARG A 392 -21.02 -2.37 -3.05
N HIS A 393 -22.15 -1.72 -2.78
CA HIS A 393 -23.28 -1.57 -3.69
C HIS A 393 -22.91 -1.13 -5.12
N GLU A 394 -22.08 -0.09 -5.22
CA GLU A 394 -21.71 0.48 -6.52
C GLU A 394 -20.86 -0.48 -7.36
N ILE A 395 -19.90 -1.17 -6.72
CA ILE A 395 -19.09 -2.20 -7.37
C ILE A 395 -19.96 -3.40 -7.77
N VAL A 396 -20.89 -3.84 -6.92
CA VAL A 396 -21.84 -4.91 -7.27
C VAL A 396 -22.68 -4.51 -8.47
N ARG A 397 -23.17 -3.26 -8.53
CA ARG A 397 -23.93 -2.72 -9.66
C ARG A 397 -23.11 -2.75 -10.95
N LEU A 398 -21.85 -2.32 -10.89
CA LEU A 398 -20.92 -2.38 -12.02
C LEU A 398 -20.71 -3.83 -12.47
N LEU A 399 -20.25 -4.71 -11.58
CA LEU A 399 -20.00 -6.12 -11.90
C LEU A 399 -21.20 -6.79 -12.57
N LEU A 400 -22.42 -6.61 -12.03
CA LEU A 400 -23.64 -7.18 -12.60
C LEU A 400 -23.98 -6.59 -13.98
N SER A 401 -23.75 -5.29 -14.19
CA SER A 401 -23.95 -4.64 -15.49
C SER A 401 -23.00 -5.14 -16.57
N TYR A 402 -21.83 -5.64 -16.17
CA TYR A 402 -20.80 -6.23 -17.04
C TYR A 402 -20.80 -7.77 -17.03
N GLY A 403 -21.88 -8.41 -16.56
CA GLY A 403 -22.08 -9.85 -16.74
C GLY A 403 -21.50 -10.74 -15.65
N ALA A 404 -21.26 -10.21 -14.44
CA ALA A 404 -20.92 -11.05 -13.30
C ALA A 404 -22.02 -12.09 -13.00
N ASN A 405 -21.60 -13.32 -12.78
CA ASN A 405 -22.48 -14.43 -12.46
C ASN A 405 -23.05 -14.27 -11.05
N VAL A 406 -24.30 -13.83 -10.99
CA VAL A 406 -25.07 -13.70 -9.74
C VAL A 406 -25.30 -15.04 -9.02
N ASN A 407 -25.23 -16.15 -9.74
CA ASN A 407 -25.41 -17.51 -9.24
C ASN A 407 -24.07 -18.19 -8.92
N CYS A 408 -23.12 -17.43 -8.37
CA CYS A 408 -21.81 -17.92 -7.96
C CYS A 408 -21.87 -18.69 -6.63
N TYR A 409 -20.94 -19.63 -6.47
CA TYR A 409 -20.79 -20.47 -5.28
C TYR A 409 -19.39 -20.31 -4.70
N PHE A 410 -19.26 -20.40 -3.38
CA PHE A 410 -17.98 -20.53 -2.70
C PHE A 410 -17.97 -21.77 -1.81
N MET A 411 -17.61 -22.91 -2.41
CA MET A 411 -17.78 -24.22 -1.77
C MET A 411 -16.65 -24.59 -0.80
N HIS A 412 -15.57 -23.82 -0.73
CA HIS A 412 -14.53 -24.04 0.29
C HIS A 412 -15.05 -23.86 1.71
N VAL A 413 -16.08 -23.02 1.88
CA VAL A 413 -16.66 -22.70 3.19
C VAL A 413 -18.15 -23.05 3.26
N ASN A 414 -18.88 -22.93 2.14
CA ASN A 414 -20.34 -23.08 2.13
C ASN A 414 -20.80 -24.32 1.36
N ASP A 415 -21.56 -25.19 2.02
CA ASP A 415 -22.19 -26.39 1.48
C ASP A 415 -23.63 -26.15 0.99
N THR A 416 -23.97 -24.90 0.67
CA THR A 416 -25.35 -24.50 0.40
C THR A 416 -25.85 -25.00 -0.94
N ARG A 417 -27.11 -25.44 -0.95
CA ARG A 417 -27.82 -25.86 -2.18
C ARG A 417 -28.17 -24.69 -3.11
N PHE A 418 -28.17 -23.48 -2.58
CA PHE A 418 -28.46 -22.24 -3.29
C PHE A 418 -27.18 -21.39 -3.46
N PRO A 419 -27.12 -20.49 -4.45
CA PRO A 419 -25.93 -19.68 -4.71
C PRO A 419 -25.52 -18.82 -3.51
N SER A 420 -24.20 -18.67 -3.31
CA SER A 420 -23.66 -18.13 -2.06
C SER A 420 -23.90 -16.63 -1.88
N ALA A 421 -24.08 -15.87 -2.97
CA ALA A 421 -24.19 -14.41 -2.92
C ALA A 421 -25.31 -13.92 -1.98
N ILE A 422 -26.45 -14.63 -1.94
CA ILE A 422 -27.59 -14.21 -1.12
C ILE A 422 -27.27 -14.23 0.36
N GLN A 423 -26.39 -15.13 0.84
CA GLN A 423 -26.09 -15.31 2.26
C GLN A 423 -25.57 -14.04 2.90
N TYR A 424 -24.84 -13.24 2.13
CA TYR A 424 -24.25 -11.97 2.56
C TYR A 424 -25.20 -10.78 2.40
N ALA A 425 -26.31 -10.95 1.68
CA ALA A 425 -27.27 -9.88 1.38
C ALA A 425 -28.55 -9.93 2.24
N LEU A 426 -28.71 -10.94 3.11
CA LEU A 426 -29.99 -11.18 3.81
C LEU A 426 -30.45 -10.06 4.75
N ASN A 427 -29.51 -9.26 5.27
CA ASN A 427 -29.82 -8.12 6.12
C ASN A 427 -29.77 -6.77 5.36
N ASP A 428 -29.58 -6.81 4.04
CA ASP A 428 -29.48 -5.63 3.19
C ASP A 428 -30.47 -5.77 2.03
N GLU A 429 -31.65 -5.16 2.18
CA GLU A 429 -32.70 -5.24 1.16
C GLU A 429 -32.23 -4.67 -0.18
N ILE A 430 -31.41 -3.62 -0.19
CA ILE A 430 -30.92 -3.00 -1.42
C ILE A 430 -30.04 -4.00 -2.17
N MET A 431 -29.07 -4.60 -1.48
CA MET A 431 -28.20 -5.63 -2.05
C MET A 431 -29.00 -6.86 -2.50
N LEU A 432 -29.95 -7.33 -1.68
CA LEU A 432 -30.78 -8.48 -1.98
C LEU A 432 -31.60 -8.26 -3.26
N ARG A 433 -32.26 -7.09 -3.38
CA ARG A 433 -32.99 -6.70 -4.59
C ARG A 433 -32.05 -6.58 -5.78
N LEU A 434 -30.85 -6.04 -5.59
CA LEU A 434 -29.87 -5.90 -6.67
C LEU A 434 -29.48 -7.27 -7.26
N LEU A 435 -29.24 -8.28 -6.43
CA LEU A 435 -28.98 -9.66 -6.88
C LEU A 435 -30.19 -10.28 -7.59
N LEU A 436 -31.38 -10.18 -6.99
CA LEU A 436 -32.61 -10.76 -7.54
C LEU A 436 -33.01 -10.12 -8.88
N ASN A 437 -32.87 -8.80 -9.00
CA ASN A 437 -33.13 -8.05 -10.22
C ASN A 437 -32.22 -8.48 -11.38
N ASN A 438 -31.03 -8.98 -11.07
CA ASN A 438 -30.03 -9.45 -12.03
C ASN A 438 -30.01 -10.97 -12.22
N GLY A 439 -31.04 -11.69 -11.75
CA GLY A 439 -31.27 -13.08 -12.15
C GLY A 439 -30.76 -14.15 -11.19
N TYR A 440 -30.65 -13.80 -9.92
CA TYR A 440 -30.45 -14.80 -8.88
C TYR A 440 -31.55 -15.88 -8.96
N GLN A 441 -31.14 -17.16 -8.90
CA GLN A 441 -32.00 -18.34 -8.94
C GLN A 441 -32.72 -18.54 -7.60
N VAL A 442 -33.74 -17.73 -7.37
CA VAL A 442 -34.55 -17.74 -6.14
C VAL A 442 -35.26 -19.07 -5.89
N GLU A 443 -35.55 -19.84 -6.95
CA GLU A 443 -36.17 -21.16 -6.85
C GLU A 443 -35.34 -22.14 -6.01
N LEU A 444 -34.01 -22.03 -6.05
CA LEU A 444 -33.10 -22.88 -5.27
C LEU A 444 -33.20 -22.59 -3.75
N CYS A 445 -33.69 -21.41 -3.36
CA CYS A 445 -33.98 -21.10 -1.96
C CYS A 445 -35.22 -21.85 -1.42
N PHE A 446 -36.05 -22.43 -2.29
CA PHE A 446 -37.22 -23.21 -1.89
C PHE A 446 -37.10 -24.70 -2.21
N ASP A 447 -35.96 -25.11 -2.78
CA ASP A 447 -35.62 -26.50 -3.03
C ASP A 447 -35.07 -27.17 -1.75
N CYS A 448 -35.89 -27.98 -1.09
CA CYS A 448 -35.50 -28.68 0.13
C CYS A 448 -36.23 -30.02 0.31
N MET A 449 -35.67 -30.91 1.13
CA MET A 449 -36.21 -32.26 1.35
C MET A 449 -37.37 -32.35 2.35
N HIS A 450 -37.69 -31.26 3.06
CA HIS A 450 -38.65 -31.24 4.17
C HIS A 450 -40.14 -31.42 3.78
N GLY A 451 -40.47 -31.69 2.50
CA GLY A 451 -41.84 -31.64 1.98
C GLY A 451 -42.27 -32.76 1.01
N ASN A 452 -41.48 -33.79 0.77
CA ASN A 452 -41.82 -34.87 -0.18
C ASN A 452 -42.90 -35.84 0.37
N ILE A 453 -44.17 -35.40 0.43
CA ILE A 453 -45.35 -36.29 0.45
C ILE A 453 -45.81 -36.62 -0.98
N PHE A 454 -45.55 -35.73 -1.95
CA PHE A 454 -45.81 -36.01 -3.36
C PHE A 454 -44.48 -36.12 -4.09
N GLY A 455 -44.10 -37.36 -4.39
CA GLY A 455 -42.89 -37.74 -5.11
C GLY A 455 -42.89 -37.28 -6.56
N ASN A 456 -42.98 -35.97 -6.80
CA ASN A 456 -42.42 -35.38 -8.00
C ASN A 456 -40.91 -35.45 -7.82
N SER A 457 -40.39 -36.63 -8.12
CA SER A 457 -39.18 -36.79 -8.90
C SER A 457 -39.25 -35.76 -10.03
N PHE A 458 -38.81 -34.52 -9.77
CA PHE A 458 -37.98 -33.87 -10.77
C PHE A 458 -36.84 -34.87 -10.91
N VAL A 459 -37.01 -35.78 -11.88
CA VAL A 459 -35.94 -36.56 -12.46
C VAL A 459 -34.86 -35.53 -12.61
N TRP A 460 -33.81 -35.66 -11.78
CA TRP A 460 -32.68 -34.77 -11.83
C TRP A 460 -32.37 -34.69 -13.31
N SER A 461 -32.65 -33.56 -13.95
CA SER A 461 -32.01 -33.31 -15.21
C SER A 461 -30.57 -33.34 -14.79
N GLU A 462 -29.88 -34.44 -15.12
CA GLU A 462 -28.47 -34.44 -15.42
C GLU A 462 -28.33 -33.17 -16.25
N THR A 463 -28.07 -32.08 -15.53
CA THR A 463 -27.89 -30.77 -16.12
C THR A 463 -26.56 -31.04 -16.72
N GLU A 464 -26.61 -31.35 -18.03
CA GLU A 464 -25.49 -31.84 -18.81
C GLU A 464 -24.26 -31.23 -18.20
N GLU A 465 -23.44 -32.10 -17.61
CA GLU A 465 -22.23 -31.72 -16.89
C GLU A 465 -21.29 -31.11 -17.93
N GLU A 466 -21.59 -29.90 -18.40
CA GLU A 466 -20.60 -28.93 -18.78
C GLU A 466 -19.88 -28.65 -17.48
N GLY A 467 -18.92 -29.55 -17.18
CA GLY A 467 -18.12 -29.53 -15.99
C GLY A 467 -17.56 -28.13 -15.85
N LEU A 468 -18.16 -27.36 -14.96
CA LEU A 468 -17.61 -26.07 -14.58
C LEU A 468 -16.20 -26.37 -14.05
N PRO A 469 -15.18 -25.56 -14.36
CA PRO A 469 -13.80 -25.96 -14.09
C PRO A 469 -13.55 -26.18 -12.59
N GLY A 470 -12.96 -27.32 -12.20
CA GLY A 470 -12.52 -27.63 -10.82
C GLY A 470 -13.34 -28.65 -10.01
N TRP A 471 -14.16 -29.48 -10.67
CA TRP A 471 -15.20 -30.29 -10.00
C TRP A 471 -14.74 -31.66 -9.49
N THR A 472 -15.13 -31.97 -8.25
CA THR A 472 -15.32 -33.36 -7.77
C THR A 472 -16.73 -33.52 -7.22
N SER A 473 -17.42 -34.60 -7.60
CA SER A 473 -18.80 -34.94 -7.21
C SER A 473 -19.02 -35.19 -5.70
N CYS A 474 -18.02 -34.93 -4.86
CA CYS A 474 -18.02 -35.27 -3.44
C CYS A 474 -18.53 -34.16 -2.51
N ILE A 475 -18.76 -32.94 -3.01
CA ILE A 475 -19.32 -31.85 -2.20
C ILE A 475 -20.85 -31.99 -2.23
N ILE A 476 -21.38 -32.64 -1.20
CA ILE A 476 -22.81 -32.83 -1.03
C ILE A 476 -23.43 -31.45 -0.73
N LYS A 477 -24.19 -30.90 -1.67
CA LYS A 477 -24.95 -29.64 -1.53
C LYS A 477 -26.16 -29.87 -0.62
N ASP A 478 -25.90 -30.00 0.68
CA ASP A 478 -26.89 -30.54 1.62
C ASP A 478 -27.61 -29.49 2.46
N ASN A 479 -27.14 -28.25 2.50
CA ASN A 479 -27.75 -27.24 3.37
C ASN A 479 -28.80 -26.42 2.59
N PRO A 480 -30.11 -26.73 2.71
CA PRO A 480 -31.15 -25.95 2.06
C PRO A 480 -31.34 -24.62 2.78
N PHE A 481 -31.82 -23.63 2.05
CA PHE A 481 -32.07 -22.28 2.56
C PHE A 481 -32.97 -22.25 3.81
N CYS A 482 -33.96 -23.14 3.91
CA CYS A 482 -34.82 -23.23 5.08
C CYS A 482 -34.08 -23.65 6.36
N GLU A 483 -33.00 -24.43 6.29
CA GLU A 483 -32.13 -24.70 7.44
C GLU A 483 -31.30 -23.46 7.76
N PHE A 484 -30.67 -22.89 6.75
CA PHE A 484 -29.80 -21.73 6.88
C PHE A 484 -30.49 -20.52 7.53
N ILE A 485 -31.67 -20.14 7.05
CA ILE A 485 -32.34 -18.90 7.49
C ILE A 485 -33.11 -19.05 8.81
N THR A 486 -33.40 -20.28 9.25
CA THR A 486 -34.20 -20.52 10.47
C THR A 486 -33.35 -20.63 11.75
N VAL A 487 -32.04 -20.41 11.64
CA VAL A 487 -31.14 -20.31 12.79
C VAL A 487 -31.61 -19.20 13.76
N PRO A 488 -31.45 -19.36 15.09
CA PRO A 488 -32.06 -18.48 16.08
C PRO A 488 -31.76 -16.98 15.87
N TRP A 489 -30.53 -16.63 15.50
CA TRP A 489 -30.11 -15.23 15.32
C TRP A 489 -30.66 -14.57 14.04
N MET A 490 -31.09 -15.34 13.04
CA MET A 490 -31.66 -14.82 11.78
C MET A 490 -33.19 -14.86 11.74
N LYS A 491 -33.82 -15.52 12.72
CA LYS A 491 -35.26 -15.79 12.73
C LYS A 491 -36.14 -14.55 12.53
N HIS A 492 -35.69 -13.38 12.95
CA HIS A 492 -36.41 -12.10 12.82
C HIS A 492 -36.37 -11.51 11.39
N LEU A 493 -35.44 -11.94 10.54
CA LEU A 493 -35.31 -11.47 9.15
C LEU A 493 -36.13 -12.31 8.17
N VAL A 494 -36.50 -13.53 8.55
CA VAL A 494 -37.12 -14.54 7.66
C VAL A 494 -38.37 -13.99 6.96
N GLY A 495 -39.24 -13.29 7.70
CA GLY A 495 -40.47 -12.72 7.15
C GLY A 495 -40.20 -11.71 6.03
N GLY A 496 -39.36 -10.72 6.29
CA GLY A 496 -38.95 -9.72 5.30
C GLY A 496 -38.25 -10.33 4.08
N ILE A 497 -37.30 -11.25 4.30
CA ILE A 497 -36.56 -11.90 3.22
C ILE A 497 -37.51 -12.72 2.34
N VAL A 498 -38.33 -13.62 2.91
CA VAL A 498 -39.24 -14.45 2.12
C VAL A 498 -40.25 -13.59 1.38
N ARG A 499 -40.73 -12.50 1.99
CA ARG A 499 -41.61 -11.55 1.33
C ARG A 499 -40.96 -10.97 0.07
N ILE A 500 -39.68 -10.60 0.13
CA ILE A 500 -38.92 -10.12 -1.03
C ILE A 500 -38.76 -11.23 -2.08
N LEU A 501 -38.40 -12.45 -1.68
CA LEU A 501 -38.20 -13.58 -2.60
C LEU A 501 -39.46 -13.94 -3.39
N ILE A 502 -40.63 -13.85 -2.77
CA ILE A 502 -41.93 -14.11 -3.43
C ILE A 502 -42.13 -13.22 -4.67
N ASP A 503 -41.60 -11.99 -4.67
CA ASP A 503 -41.72 -11.07 -5.82
C ASP A 503 -41.02 -11.57 -7.10
N TYR A 504 -40.19 -12.62 -7.00
CA TYR A 504 -39.43 -13.20 -8.10
C TYR A 504 -39.90 -14.63 -8.46
N MET A 505 -40.93 -15.14 -7.79
CA MET A 505 -41.46 -16.49 -7.96
C MET A 505 -42.86 -16.47 -8.58
N ASP A 506 -43.20 -17.49 -9.36
CA ASP A 506 -44.56 -17.77 -9.85
C ASP A 506 -45.34 -18.69 -8.89
N TYR A 507 -44.62 -19.50 -8.12
CA TYR A 507 -45.15 -20.39 -7.09
C TYR A 507 -44.10 -20.59 -5.99
N VAL A 508 -44.51 -20.56 -4.72
CA VAL A 508 -43.59 -20.71 -3.58
C VAL A 508 -43.92 -21.95 -2.76
N PRO A 509 -43.15 -23.05 -2.91
CA PRO A 509 -43.37 -24.28 -2.15
C PRO A 509 -42.79 -24.15 -0.73
N LEU A 510 -43.52 -23.51 0.18
CA LEU A 510 -43.11 -23.43 1.58
C LEU A 510 -43.12 -24.81 2.24
N CYS A 511 -41.95 -25.29 2.66
CA CYS A 511 -41.85 -26.49 3.47
C CYS A 511 -42.40 -26.27 4.89
N ALA A 512 -42.74 -27.35 5.59
CA ALA A 512 -43.32 -27.28 6.94
C ALA A 512 -42.45 -26.48 7.92
N LYS A 513 -41.12 -26.63 7.84
CA LYS A 513 -40.16 -25.91 8.70
C LYS A 513 -40.20 -24.41 8.46
N LEU A 514 -40.02 -23.98 7.21
CA LEU A 514 -40.04 -22.56 6.86
C LEU A 514 -41.40 -21.94 7.18
N LYS A 515 -42.50 -22.66 6.90
CA LYS A 515 -43.86 -22.24 7.24
C LYS A 515 -44.04 -22.00 8.75
N SER A 516 -43.57 -22.91 9.60
CA SER A 516 -43.72 -22.76 11.06
C SER A 516 -42.98 -21.53 11.61
N VAL A 517 -41.87 -21.14 10.99
CA VAL A 517 -41.11 -19.94 11.37
C VAL A 517 -41.75 -18.68 10.80
N LEU A 518 -42.33 -18.75 9.60
CA LEU A 518 -43.02 -17.64 8.97
C LEU A 518 -44.32 -17.29 9.68
N GLU A 519 -45.09 -18.25 10.19
CA GLU A 519 -46.39 -18.03 10.84
C GLU A 519 -46.35 -17.07 12.04
N VAL A 520 -45.17 -16.90 12.66
CA VAL A 520 -44.95 -15.98 13.79
C VAL A 520 -44.34 -14.64 13.37
N GLN A 521 -44.06 -14.42 12.08
CA GLN A 521 -43.48 -13.18 11.56
C GLN A 521 -44.55 -12.12 11.31
N ARG A 522 -44.14 -10.85 11.37
CA ARG A 522 -45.02 -9.70 11.12
C ARG A 522 -45.58 -9.71 9.69
N GLU A 523 -44.79 -10.17 8.74
CA GLU A 523 -45.09 -10.20 7.31
C GLU A 523 -46.03 -11.35 6.93
N TRP A 524 -46.29 -12.30 7.85
CA TRP A 524 -47.07 -13.50 7.56
C TRP A 524 -48.46 -13.27 6.97
N PRO A 525 -49.29 -12.33 7.47
CA PRO A 525 -50.61 -12.11 6.90
C PRO A 525 -50.54 -11.74 5.42
N GLU A 526 -49.56 -10.92 5.04
CA GLU A 526 -49.32 -10.53 3.65
C GLU A 526 -48.77 -11.71 2.82
N ILE A 527 -47.75 -12.41 3.33
CA ILE A 527 -47.16 -13.59 2.67
C ILE A 527 -48.23 -14.65 2.41
N ARG A 528 -49.05 -14.98 3.41
CA ARG A 528 -50.14 -15.95 3.32
C ARG A 528 -51.15 -15.53 2.26
N GLN A 529 -51.54 -14.26 2.26
CA GLN A 529 -52.45 -13.72 1.25
C GLN A 529 -51.87 -13.86 -0.17
N ILE A 530 -50.56 -13.63 -0.36
CA ILE A 530 -49.94 -13.75 -1.68
C ILE A 530 -49.86 -15.22 -2.13
N ILE A 531 -49.51 -16.16 -1.23
CA ILE A 531 -49.30 -17.57 -1.58
C ILE A 531 -50.61 -18.34 -1.75
N GLU A 532 -51.66 -18.01 -0.99
CA GLU A 532 -52.98 -18.68 -1.11
C GLU A 532 -53.77 -18.23 -2.35
N ASN A 533 -53.40 -17.09 -2.96
CA ASN A 533 -54.05 -16.57 -4.16
C ASN A 533 -53.20 -16.83 -5.40
N PRO A 534 -53.82 -17.11 -6.56
CA PRO A 534 -53.06 -17.23 -7.80
C PRO A 534 -52.36 -15.91 -8.15
N CYS A 535 -51.09 -15.99 -8.55
CA CYS A 535 -50.35 -14.82 -8.99
C CYS A 535 -51.06 -14.12 -10.17
N SER A 536 -51.02 -12.78 -10.18
CA SER A 536 -51.60 -12.03 -11.29
C SER A 536 -50.96 -12.43 -12.63
N LEU A 537 -51.77 -12.46 -13.69
CA LEU A 537 -51.27 -12.74 -15.04
C LEU A 537 -50.14 -11.77 -15.45
N LYS A 538 -50.23 -10.51 -15.00
CA LYS A 538 -49.18 -9.50 -15.22
C LYS A 538 -47.83 -9.93 -14.66
N HIS A 539 -47.82 -10.48 -13.43
CA HIS A 539 -46.61 -10.98 -12.77
C HIS A 539 -46.06 -12.24 -13.44
N LEU A 540 -46.93 -13.20 -13.75
CA LEU A 540 -46.54 -14.42 -14.47
C LEU A 540 -45.93 -14.11 -15.84
N CYS A 541 -46.52 -13.15 -16.57
CA CYS A 541 -45.96 -12.66 -17.83
C CYS A 541 -44.58 -12.02 -17.64
N ARG A 542 -44.37 -11.22 -16.58
CA ARG A 542 -43.06 -10.62 -16.26
C ARG A 542 -41.99 -11.70 -16.13
N LEU A 543 -42.24 -12.72 -15.30
CA LEU A 543 -41.30 -13.80 -15.04
C LEU A 543 -41.03 -14.61 -16.30
N LYS A 544 -42.08 -14.96 -17.06
CA LYS A 544 -41.95 -15.71 -18.32
C LYS A 544 -41.14 -14.93 -19.36
N ILE A 545 -41.42 -13.64 -19.54
CA ILE A 545 -40.68 -12.78 -20.47
C ILE A 545 -39.21 -12.71 -20.07
N ARG A 546 -38.92 -12.49 -18.78
CA ARG A 546 -37.53 -12.45 -18.30
C ARG A 546 -36.79 -13.76 -18.56
N ARG A 547 -37.42 -14.90 -18.27
CA ARG A 547 -36.85 -16.24 -18.54
C ARG A 547 -36.57 -16.45 -20.04
N VAL A 548 -37.48 -16.02 -20.90
CA VAL A 548 -37.34 -16.18 -22.38
C VAL A 548 -36.29 -15.22 -22.95
N MET A 549 -36.19 -14.00 -22.42
CA MET A 549 -35.19 -13.03 -22.89
C MET A 549 -33.77 -13.41 -22.50
N GLY A 550 -33.59 -14.08 -21.37
CA GLY A 550 -32.28 -14.37 -20.78
C GLY A 550 -31.66 -13.14 -20.13
N LEU A 551 -30.81 -13.38 -19.12
CA LEU A 551 -30.22 -12.31 -18.29
C LEU A 551 -29.31 -11.39 -19.10
N GLN A 552 -28.51 -11.94 -20.01
CA GLN A 552 -27.59 -11.16 -20.83
C GLN A 552 -28.28 -10.03 -21.61
N ARG A 553 -29.47 -10.29 -22.17
CA ARG A 553 -30.26 -9.28 -22.89
C ARG A 553 -31.00 -8.30 -21.97
N LEU A 554 -31.29 -8.70 -20.73
CA LEU A 554 -31.97 -7.86 -19.75
C LEU A 554 -31.00 -6.88 -19.08
N CYS A 555 -29.79 -7.35 -18.73
CA CYS A 555 -28.78 -6.56 -18.04
C CYS A 555 -28.09 -5.55 -18.96
N GLN A 556 -28.05 -5.80 -20.28
CA GLN A 556 -27.48 -4.86 -21.26
C GLN A 556 -28.47 -3.71 -21.59
N PRO A 557 -28.15 -2.45 -21.26
CA PRO A 557 -29.04 -1.31 -21.51
C PRO A 557 -29.38 -1.13 -22.99
N ALA A 558 -28.43 -1.39 -23.88
CA ALA A 558 -28.64 -1.30 -25.33
C ALA A 558 -29.68 -2.32 -25.81
N SER A 559 -29.59 -3.57 -25.37
CA SER A 559 -30.51 -4.64 -25.76
C SER A 559 -31.94 -4.35 -25.33
N ILE A 560 -32.15 -3.83 -24.12
CA ILE A 560 -33.51 -3.55 -23.64
C ILE A 560 -34.11 -2.29 -24.27
N GLN A 561 -33.29 -1.30 -24.63
CA GLN A 561 -33.76 -0.11 -25.36
C GLN A 561 -34.19 -0.44 -26.79
N MET A 562 -33.56 -1.45 -27.42
CA MET A 562 -33.92 -1.94 -28.75
C MET A 562 -35.24 -2.70 -28.80
N LEU A 563 -35.79 -3.10 -27.64
CA LEU A 563 -37.09 -3.77 -27.60
C LEU A 563 -38.20 -2.76 -27.91
N PRO A 564 -39.14 -3.09 -28.83
CA PRO A 564 -40.27 -2.25 -29.18
C PRO A 564 -41.37 -2.29 -28.09
N LEU A 565 -40.99 -2.08 -26.84
CA LEU A 565 -41.86 -2.06 -25.67
C LEU A 565 -41.97 -0.64 -25.13
N PRO A 566 -43.15 -0.19 -24.65
CA PRO A 566 -43.29 1.07 -23.94
C PRO A 566 -42.32 1.17 -22.75
N ALA A 567 -41.86 2.40 -22.43
CA ALA A 567 -40.93 2.62 -21.32
C ALA A 567 -41.43 2.06 -19.99
N ALA A 568 -42.73 2.17 -19.71
CA ALA A 568 -43.36 1.58 -18.52
C ALA A 568 -43.23 0.05 -18.46
N MET A 569 -43.39 -0.64 -19.60
CA MET A 569 -43.20 -2.09 -19.67
C MET A 569 -41.73 -2.48 -19.47
N ARG A 570 -40.77 -1.73 -20.04
CA ARG A 570 -39.34 -1.97 -19.80
C ARG A 570 -38.98 -1.81 -18.32
N ARG A 571 -39.44 -0.73 -17.68
CA ARG A 571 -39.25 -0.49 -16.24
C ARG A 571 -39.81 -1.64 -15.40
N TYR A 572 -41.02 -2.10 -15.74
CA TYR A 572 -41.64 -3.24 -15.10
C TYR A 572 -40.85 -4.54 -15.34
N LEU A 573 -40.35 -4.82 -16.54
CA LEU A 573 -39.53 -6.02 -16.77
C LEU A 573 -38.19 -5.99 -16.01
N LEU A 574 -37.65 -4.79 -15.75
CA LEU A 574 -36.39 -4.56 -15.05
C LEU A 574 -36.49 -4.47 -13.52
N PHE A 575 -37.68 -4.64 -12.94
CA PHE A 575 -37.85 -4.43 -11.49
C PHE A 575 -37.44 -3.04 -11.02
N LYS A 576 -37.65 -2.01 -11.86
CA LYS A 576 -37.31 -0.63 -11.50
C LYS A 576 -38.12 -0.08 -10.34
N GLU A 577 -39.28 -0.66 -10.03
CA GLU A 577 -40.03 -0.35 -8.80
C GLU A 577 -39.34 -0.87 -7.52
N PHE A 578 -38.46 -1.86 -7.64
CA PHE A 578 -37.67 -2.42 -6.54
C PHE A 578 -36.18 -2.06 -6.63
N ASP A 579 -35.83 -1.14 -7.53
CA ASP A 579 -34.49 -0.57 -7.62
C ASP A 579 -34.36 0.52 -6.55
N LEU A 580 -34.15 0.09 -5.30
CA LEU A 580 -34.08 0.96 -4.13
C LEU A 580 -32.82 1.82 -4.10
N TYR A 581 -31.76 1.41 -4.78
CA TYR A 581 -30.51 2.16 -4.87
C TYR A 581 -30.64 3.37 -5.80
N GLY A 582 -31.39 3.23 -6.89
CA GLY A 582 -31.61 4.31 -7.87
C GLY A 582 -32.76 5.27 -7.51
N GLN A 583 -33.48 5.03 -6.41
CA GLN A 583 -34.46 5.94 -5.82
C GLN A 583 -33.77 6.88 -4.84
#